data_AF-A0A9E2CLM8-F1
#
_entry.id   AF-A0A9E2CLM8-F1
#
_cell.length_a   1.000
_cell.length_b   1.000
_cell.length_c   1.000
_cell.angle_alpha   90.00
_cell.angle_beta   90.00
_cell.angle_gamma   90.00
#
_symmetry.space_group_name_H-M   'P 1'
#
loop_
_entity.id
_entity.type
_entity.pdbx_description
1 polymer ?
#
loop_
_entity_poly.entity_id
_entity_poly.type
_entity_poly.pdbx_seq_one_letter_code
_entity_poly.pdbx_strand_id
1 'polypeptide(L)'
;MELASRFNTCICIEHNLDVIKTADWVVDLGPEAGDDGGTIVVEGPPETVAESAGSHTGAALKPILQAGPTARREVHDPAKQSDIEQTLAVPIDLGSDLKMPWDRDGQTWHTVDHVDHQGSPAEWDPQLLIWLIESMEPLGEFLPTDWNHRTRIEVTASRDKHWFCHILTGSKDLLEVTIRVGQGTFCHTDLPGKLKIKTLDERRDLPIYGHWDRVRLRAPHPGWQEIRLYLRDFMDVDKRAFRSFLKMAAESYFRKLRAVKADSVEAQPWKTQGLEWHFSQKSIHRHHVIRWKPTTLVAMIGRLKAIEPHLEFSWTIRTAGHFSIPGEQQTAGKIVTNMGRGLRIELYAPKNAITPTQIDRLGEDPDIKPQRDYDRITFWVRSLSQNDANQLREVWALCRGAKLEEVVPST
;
A
#
# COMPACT_ATOMS: atom_id res chain seq x y z
N MET A 1 1.33 29.02 16.85
CA MET A 1 1.37 27.98 15.81
C MET A 1 2.10 26.76 16.35
N GLU A 2 1.38 25.84 16.98
CA GLU A 2 1.94 24.62 17.61
C GLU A 2 2.17 23.48 16.60
N LEU A 3 1.66 23.62 15.37
CA LEU A 3 1.78 22.63 14.29
C LEU A 3 3.11 22.73 13.53
N ALA A 4 3.67 23.93 13.36
CA ALA A 4 4.93 24.15 12.65
C ALA A 4 6.16 23.63 13.44
N SER A 5 6.11 23.68 14.78
CA SER A 5 7.17 23.15 15.66
C SER A 5 7.25 21.62 15.71
N ARG A 6 6.39 20.89 14.97
CA ARG A 6 6.28 19.42 14.98
C ARG A 6 6.91 18.74 13.76
N PHE A 7 7.92 19.36 13.12
CA PHE A 7 8.52 18.91 11.83
C PHE A 7 7.49 18.71 10.69
N ASN A 8 6.31 19.32 10.81
CA ASN A 8 5.30 19.32 9.76
C ASN A 8 5.43 20.59 8.93
N THR A 9 5.26 20.47 7.62
CA THR A 9 5.12 21.64 6.74
C THR A 9 3.67 22.11 6.76
N CYS A 10 3.44 23.37 7.15
CA CYS A 10 2.13 24.01 7.05
C CYS A 10 2.12 24.96 5.85
N ILE A 11 1.22 24.72 4.91
CA ILE A 11 0.99 25.60 3.75
C ILE A 11 -0.41 26.17 3.89
N CYS A 12 -0.53 27.50 3.91
CA CYS A 12 -1.81 28.21 3.94
C CYS A 12 -1.87 29.25 2.81
N ILE A 13 -3.08 29.51 2.33
CA ILE A 13 -3.38 30.65 1.47
C ILE A 13 -3.99 31.70 2.38
N GLU A 14 -3.39 32.89 2.44
CA GLU A 14 -3.86 33.96 3.32
C GLU A 14 -3.77 35.35 2.70
N HIS A 15 -4.60 36.24 3.23
CA HIS A 15 -4.67 37.67 2.94
C HIS A 15 -4.50 38.53 4.21
N ASN A 16 -4.59 37.96 5.42
CA ASN A 16 -4.33 38.71 6.65
C ASN A 16 -2.83 38.95 6.87
N LEU A 17 -2.42 40.21 6.81
CA LEU A 17 -1.03 40.63 6.95
C LEU A 17 -0.44 40.32 8.35
N ASP A 18 -1.29 40.22 9.39
CA ASP A 18 -0.85 39.81 10.73
C ASP A 18 -0.43 38.34 10.78
N VAL A 19 -0.98 37.50 9.91
CA VAL A 19 -0.57 36.10 9.75
C VAL A 19 0.66 36.03 8.85
N ILE A 20 0.61 36.71 7.70
CA ILE A 20 1.68 36.68 6.68
C ILE A 20 3.02 37.16 7.26
N LYS A 21 3.04 38.22 8.09
CA LYS A 21 4.28 38.71 8.72
C LYS A 21 4.97 37.70 9.64
N THR A 22 4.23 36.67 10.09
CA THR A 22 4.73 35.62 10.99
C THR A 22 5.16 34.35 10.25
N ALA A 23 4.93 34.25 8.94
CA ALA A 23 5.33 33.10 8.15
C ALA A 23 6.87 33.03 8.00
N ASP A 24 7.39 31.81 7.89
CA ASP A 24 8.81 31.57 7.60
C ASP A 24 9.14 31.82 6.13
N TRP A 25 8.19 31.55 5.25
CA TRP A 25 8.30 31.72 3.80
C TRP A 25 6.95 32.15 3.21
N VAL A 26 6.99 33.07 2.26
CA VAL A 26 5.84 33.59 1.52
C VAL A 26 6.09 33.37 0.04
N VAL A 27 5.10 32.85 -0.66
CA VAL A 27 5.07 32.77 -2.12
C VAL A 27 3.94 33.68 -2.59
N ASP A 28 4.29 34.80 -3.21
CA ASP A 28 3.32 35.78 -3.70
C ASP A 28 2.97 35.50 -5.17
N LEU A 29 1.67 35.38 -5.45
CA LEU A 29 1.14 35.05 -6.77
C LEU A 29 0.41 36.27 -7.35
N GLY A 30 0.61 36.52 -8.64
CA GLY A 30 0.03 37.68 -9.31
C GLY A 30 0.59 37.86 -10.73
N PRO A 31 0.82 39.11 -11.18
CA PRO A 31 0.60 40.38 -10.46
C PRO A 31 -0.89 40.73 -10.27
N GLU A 32 -1.76 40.21 -11.14
CA GLU A 32 -3.21 40.45 -11.09
C GLU A 32 -3.99 39.14 -10.90
N ALA A 33 -5.32 39.23 -10.81
CA ALA A 33 -6.19 38.06 -10.76
C ALA A 33 -6.68 37.66 -12.17
N GLY A 34 -7.06 36.39 -12.34
CA GLY A 34 -7.61 35.89 -13.61
C GLY A 34 -6.53 35.63 -14.66
N ASP A 35 -6.79 35.99 -15.91
CA ASP A 35 -5.93 35.68 -17.06
C ASP A 35 -4.56 36.39 -17.00
N ASP A 36 -4.47 37.50 -16.27
CA ASP A 36 -3.24 38.27 -16.04
C ASP A 36 -2.51 37.85 -14.74
N GLY A 37 -2.91 36.74 -14.13
CA GLY A 37 -2.35 36.17 -12.92
C GLY A 37 -1.61 34.84 -13.12
N GLY A 38 -1.40 34.12 -12.02
CA GLY A 38 -0.85 32.75 -12.04
C GLY A 38 0.67 32.67 -12.16
N THR A 39 1.39 33.80 -12.04
CA THR A 39 2.85 33.82 -11.98
C THR A 39 3.35 34.03 -10.55
N ILE A 40 4.54 33.50 -10.24
CA ILE A 40 5.23 33.81 -8.98
C ILE A 40 5.86 35.19 -9.14
N VAL A 41 5.35 36.16 -8.38
CA VAL A 41 5.85 37.55 -8.39
C VAL A 41 7.11 37.67 -7.56
N VAL A 42 7.11 37.06 -6.37
CA VAL A 42 8.26 36.98 -5.47
C VAL A 42 8.04 35.81 -4.51
N GLU A 43 9.14 35.18 -4.10
CA GLU A 43 9.13 34.22 -3.01
C GLU A 43 10.29 34.49 -2.04
N GLY A 44 10.08 34.23 -0.76
CA GLY A 44 11.07 34.46 0.28
C GLY A 44 10.47 34.73 1.64
N PRO A 45 11.30 35.05 2.64
CA PRO A 45 10.82 35.58 3.91
C PRO A 45 9.94 36.83 3.71
N PRO A 46 9.05 37.14 4.66
CA PRO A 46 8.21 38.36 4.63
C PRO A 46 8.99 39.65 4.30
N GLU A 47 10.22 39.77 4.78
CA GLU A 47 11.10 40.91 4.53
C GLU A 47 11.51 41.03 3.06
N THR A 48 11.83 39.91 2.40
CA THR A 48 12.16 39.87 0.97
C THR A 48 10.94 40.25 0.13
N VAL A 49 9.76 39.74 0.48
CA VAL A 49 8.51 40.07 -0.21
C VAL A 49 8.19 41.56 -0.08
N ALA A 50 8.40 42.16 1.09
CA ALA A 50 8.19 43.58 1.35
C ALA A 50 9.10 44.53 0.54
N GLU A 51 10.21 44.03 0.00
CA GLU A 51 11.13 44.79 -0.86
C GLU A 51 10.80 44.64 -2.36
N SER A 52 9.92 43.71 -2.73
CA SER A 52 9.55 43.47 -4.13
C SER A 52 8.62 44.54 -4.68
N ALA A 53 9.09 45.27 -5.69
CA ALA A 53 8.32 46.34 -6.35
C ALA A 53 7.11 45.82 -7.17
N GLY A 54 7.10 44.55 -7.56
CA GLY A 54 6.01 43.93 -8.32
C GLY A 54 4.90 43.33 -7.46
N SER A 55 5.07 43.31 -6.14
CA SER A 55 4.19 42.61 -5.20
C SER A 55 3.24 43.58 -4.50
N HIS A 56 1.93 43.47 -4.80
CA HIS A 56 0.88 44.19 -4.06
C HIS A 56 0.90 43.81 -2.58
N THR A 57 1.12 42.52 -2.29
CA THR A 57 1.29 41.99 -0.93
C THR A 57 2.50 42.64 -0.24
N GLY A 58 3.64 42.74 -0.93
CA GLY A 58 4.86 43.37 -0.43
C GLY A 58 4.66 44.84 -0.07
N ALA A 59 3.98 45.60 -0.94
CA ALA A 59 3.67 47.01 -0.69
C ALA A 59 2.82 47.21 0.58
N ALA A 60 1.85 46.32 0.82
CA ALA A 60 0.99 46.35 2.00
C ALA A 60 1.69 45.83 3.28
N LEU A 61 2.60 44.86 3.14
CA LEU A 61 3.31 44.22 4.23
C LEU A 61 4.43 45.09 4.81
N LYS A 62 5.08 45.90 3.97
CA LYS A 62 6.19 46.78 4.35
C LYS A 62 5.93 47.68 5.57
N PRO A 63 4.85 48.46 5.66
CA PRO A 63 4.59 49.29 6.84
C PRO A 63 4.31 48.46 8.11
N ILE A 64 3.78 47.25 7.98
CA ILE A 64 3.45 46.37 9.10
C ILE A 64 4.72 45.77 9.72
N LEU A 65 5.68 45.36 8.90
CA LEU A 65 6.98 44.89 9.38
C LEU A 65 7.77 46.01 10.07
N GLN A 66 7.65 47.25 9.60
CA GLN A 66 8.31 48.41 10.22
C GLN A 66 7.70 48.82 11.56
N ALA A 67 6.42 48.53 11.80
CA ALA A 67 5.71 48.91 13.01
C ALA A 67 5.92 47.94 14.19
N GLY A 68 6.42 46.72 13.94
CA GLY A 68 6.60 45.67 14.96
C GLY A 68 8.06 45.45 15.38
N PRO A 69 8.30 44.78 16.52
CA PRO A 69 9.65 44.39 16.92
C PRO A 69 10.26 43.42 15.89
N THR A 70 11.45 43.75 15.39
CA THR A 70 12.16 42.93 14.40
C THR A 70 13.17 42.02 15.10
N ALA A 71 13.09 40.71 14.87
CA ALA A 71 14.13 39.74 15.23
C ALA A 71 14.78 39.22 13.95
N ARG A 72 16.11 39.11 13.93
CA ARG A 72 16.82 38.53 12.78
C ARG A 72 16.54 37.02 12.75
N ARG A 73 15.93 36.54 11.68
CA ARG A 73 15.70 35.10 11.46
C ARG A 73 16.96 34.43 10.94
N GLU A 74 17.26 33.23 11.43
CA GLU A 74 18.23 32.35 10.78
C GLU A 74 17.58 31.79 9.52
N VAL A 75 18.19 32.07 8.36
CA VAL A 75 17.73 31.52 7.09
C VAL A 75 18.12 30.04 7.07
N HIS A 76 17.12 29.16 7.00
CA HIS A 76 17.34 27.74 6.82
C HIS A 76 17.97 27.48 5.45
N ASP A 77 19.17 26.91 5.42
CA ASP A 77 19.91 26.58 4.20
C ASP A 77 19.73 25.08 3.89
N PRO A 78 18.84 24.71 2.95
CA PRO A 78 18.57 23.31 2.63
C PRO A 78 19.82 22.58 2.09
N ALA A 79 20.81 23.29 1.55
CA ALA A 79 22.05 22.68 1.06
C ALA A 79 22.97 22.18 2.18
N LYS A 80 22.84 22.70 3.42
CA LYS A 80 23.63 22.21 4.57
C LYS A 80 23.10 20.91 5.16
N GLN A 81 21.86 20.53 4.86
CA GLN A 81 21.22 19.34 5.45
C GLN A 81 21.61 18.04 4.73
N SER A 82 22.07 18.11 3.48
CA SER A 82 22.57 16.95 2.73
C SER A 82 23.76 16.26 3.40
N ASP A 83 24.56 17.00 4.18
CA ASP A 83 25.74 16.47 4.87
C ASP A 83 25.35 15.63 6.10
N ILE A 84 24.20 15.94 6.73
CA ILE A 84 23.67 15.18 7.88
C ILE A 84 23.03 13.86 7.41
N GLU A 85 22.31 13.87 6.29
CA GLU A 85 21.76 12.64 5.67
C GLU A 85 22.87 11.69 5.22
N GLN A 86 24.00 12.21 4.71
CA GLN A 86 25.16 11.38 4.35
C GLN A 86 25.87 10.80 5.57
N THR A 87 25.85 11.49 6.72
CA THR A 87 26.44 10.98 7.97
C THR A 87 25.53 9.95 8.67
N LEU A 88 24.21 10.07 8.53
CA LEU A 88 23.22 9.08 8.99
C LEU A 88 23.13 7.85 8.06
N ALA A 89 23.72 7.92 6.86
CA ALA A 89 23.82 6.82 5.91
C ALA A 89 24.94 5.81 6.24
N VAL A 90 25.50 5.84 7.46
CA VAL A 90 26.14 4.64 8.02
C VAL A 90 25.00 3.68 8.34
N PRO A 91 24.90 2.50 7.68
CA PRO A 91 23.92 1.51 8.06
C PRO A 91 24.25 1.10 9.50
N ILE A 92 23.45 1.56 10.46
CA ILE A 92 23.46 0.96 11.78
C ILE A 92 22.92 -0.45 11.53
N ASP A 93 23.81 -1.44 11.63
CA ASP A 93 23.44 -2.86 11.65
C ASP A 93 22.68 -3.13 12.96
N LEU A 94 21.43 -2.66 13.00
CA LEU A 94 20.42 -3.12 13.93
C LEU A 94 20.13 -4.55 13.50
N GLY A 95 20.89 -5.49 14.07
CA GLY A 95 20.88 -6.89 13.67
C GLY A 95 19.46 -7.40 13.44
N SER A 96 19.32 -8.27 12.44
CA SER A 96 18.06 -8.86 11.95
C SER A 96 17.17 -9.53 13.02
N ASP A 97 17.64 -9.62 14.26
CA ASP A 97 16.97 -10.20 15.41
C ASP A 97 16.30 -9.16 16.36
N LEU A 98 16.42 -7.86 16.08
CA LEU A 98 15.81 -6.82 16.92
C LEU A 98 14.30 -6.71 16.62
N LYS A 99 13.47 -7.42 17.40
CA LYS A 99 12.01 -7.26 17.38
C LYS A 99 11.62 -5.93 18.02
N MET A 100 10.79 -5.15 17.33
CA MET A 100 10.26 -3.90 17.85
C MET A 100 9.33 -4.17 19.06
N PRO A 101 9.10 -3.20 19.96
CA PRO A 101 8.24 -3.39 21.13
C PRO A 101 6.85 -3.98 20.79
N TRP A 102 6.22 -3.48 19.72
CA TRP A 102 4.93 -3.98 19.23
C TRP A 102 4.99 -5.39 18.63
N ASP A 103 6.16 -5.83 18.12
CA ASP A 103 6.35 -7.20 17.61
C ASP A 103 6.64 -8.21 18.75
N ARG A 104 7.04 -7.71 19.92
CA ARG A 104 7.32 -8.51 21.12
C ARG A 104 6.06 -8.75 21.94
N ASP A 105 5.34 -7.67 22.24
CA ASP A 105 4.08 -7.69 22.98
C ASP A 105 3.24 -6.49 22.57
N GLY A 106 2.57 -6.62 21.43
CA GLY A 106 1.74 -5.56 20.86
C GLY A 106 0.58 -5.16 21.76
N GLN A 107 0.03 -6.08 22.55
CA GLN A 107 -1.07 -5.76 23.46
C GLN A 107 -0.59 -4.84 24.59
N THR A 108 0.52 -5.17 25.25
CA THR A 108 1.11 -4.31 26.28
C THR A 108 1.58 -2.98 25.68
N TRP A 109 2.20 -3.00 24.50
CA TRP A 109 2.60 -1.78 23.77
C TRP A 109 1.42 -0.81 23.58
N HIS A 110 0.26 -1.33 23.18
CA HIS A 110 -0.91 -0.51 22.90
C HIS A 110 -1.78 -0.21 24.13
N THR A 111 -1.55 -0.80 25.30
CA THR A 111 -2.42 -0.59 26.48
C THR A 111 -1.69 -0.03 27.68
N VAL A 112 -0.40 -0.26 27.80
CA VAL A 112 0.44 0.20 28.90
C VAL A 112 1.38 1.29 28.40
N ASP A 113 2.24 0.96 27.43
CA ASP A 113 3.27 1.90 26.95
C ASP A 113 2.71 3.01 26.05
N HIS A 114 1.54 2.77 25.45
CA HIS A 114 0.88 3.53 24.37
C HIS A 114 1.32 5.00 24.23
N VAL A 115 2.04 5.26 23.14
CA VAL A 115 2.52 6.58 22.77
C VAL A 115 1.87 7.09 21.50
N ASP A 116 1.83 8.41 21.38
CA ASP A 116 1.45 9.09 20.15
C ASP A 116 2.53 8.94 19.05
N HIS A 117 2.26 9.49 17.88
CA HIS A 117 3.20 9.48 16.75
C HIS A 117 4.57 10.07 17.07
N GLN A 118 4.65 10.95 18.07
CA GLN A 118 5.86 11.65 18.53
C GLN A 118 6.57 10.93 19.68
N GLY A 119 6.01 9.82 20.17
CA GLY A 119 6.56 9.11 21.31
C GLY A 119 6.17 9.70 22.67
N SER A 120 5.24 10.67 22.70
CA SER A 120 4.69 11.18 23.95
C SER A 120 3.59 10.24 24.46
N PRO A 121 3.37 10.13 25.79
CA PRO A 121 2.25 9.36 26.31
C PRO A 121 0.92 9.78 25.67
N ALA A 122 0.16 8.79 25.21
CA ALA A 122 -1.19 9.03 24.76
C ALA A 122 -2.13 9.21 25.96
N GLU A 123 -3.23 9.90 25.72
CA GLU A 123 -4.11 10.46 26.73
C GLU A 123 -5.54 9.87 26.67
N TRP A 124 -5.83 9.06 25.65
CA TRP A 124 -7.03 8.25 25.58
C TRP A 124 -6.95 7.06 26.55
N ASP A 125 -8.10 6.60 27.04
CA ASP A 125 -8.18 5.56 28.06
C ASP A 125 -7.86 4.16 27.47
N PRO A 126 -6.80 3.48 27.92
CA PRO A 126 -6.47 2.14 27.42
C PRO A 126 -7.49 1.06 27.81
N GLN A 127 -8.27 1.26 28.88
CA GLN A 127 -9.35 0.34 29.24
C GLN A 127 -10.50 0.38 28.22
N LEU A 128 -10.71 1.51 27.56
CA LEU A 128 -11.65 1.61 26.45
C LEU A 128 -11.19 0.74 25.26
N LEU A 129 -9.89 0.76 24.93
CA LEU A 129 -9.33 -0.05 23.85
C LEU A 129 -9.54 -1.55 24.10
N ILE A 130 -9.21 -2.01 25.32
CA ILE A 130 -9.41 -3.41 25.72
C ILE A 130 -10.89 -3.77 25.59
N TRP A 131 -11.78 -2.95 26.15
CA TRP A 131 -13.22 -3.17 26.10
C TRP A 131 -13.78 -3.21 24.66
N LEU A 132 -13.23 -2.40 23.74
CA LEU A 132 -13.61 -2.43 22.32
C LEU A 132 -13.29 -3.78 21.68
N ILE A 133 -12.08 -4.30 21.89
CA ILE A 133 -11.65 -5.59 21.34
C ILE A 133 -12.49 -6.73 21.94
N GLU A 134 -12.63 -6.78 23.26
CA GLU A 134 -13.46 -7.78 23.96
C GLU A 134 -14.94 -7.72 23.53
N SER A 135 -15.45 -6.54 23.20
CA SER A 135 -16.83 -6.38 22.72
C SER A 135 -17.02 -6.85 21.27
N MET A 136 -15.95 -6.94 20.48
CA MET A 136 -15.99 -7.39 19.09
C MET A 136 -15.81 -8.91 18.97
N GLU A 137 -14.97 -9.51 19.80
CA GLU A 137 -14.65 -10.94 19.78
C GLU A 137 -15.88 -11.87 19.73
N PRO A 138 -16.95 -11.70 20.53
CA PRO A 138 -18.11 -12.59 20.49
C PRO A 138 -19.06 -12.35 19.31
N LEU A 139 -18.79 -11.36 18.44
CA LEU A 139 -19.72 -10.97 17.37
C LEU A 139 -19.59 -11.82 16.09
N GLY A 140 -18.58 -12.69 16.01
CA GLY A 140 -18.42 -13.63 14.92
C GLY A 140 -17.04 -14.30 14.91
N GLU A 141 -16.77 -15.06 13.83
CA GLU A 141 -15.52 -15.80 13.65
C GLU A 141 -14.42 -14.87 13.14
N PHE A 142 -13.78 -14.12 14.03
CA PHE A 142 -12.60 -13.32 13.73
C PHE A 142 -11.30 -14.14 13.85
N LEU A 143 -10.28 -13.75 13.11
CA LEU A 143 -8.90 -14.18 13.36
C LEU A 143 -8.38 -13.49 14.64
N PRO A 144 -7.30 -14.01 15.26
CA PRO A 144 -6.64 -13.31 16.35
C PRO A 144 -6.33 -11.86 15.97
N THR A 145 -6.67 -10.92 16.85
CA THR A 145 -6.42 -9.49 16.65
C THR A 145 -4.94 -9.26 16.35
N ASP A 146 -4.65 -8.50 15.30
CA ASP A 146 -3.29 -8.14 14.91
C ASP A 146 -2.85 -6.87 15.62
N TRP A 147 -1.87 -7.03 16.52
CA TRP A 147 -1.23 -5.96 17.29
C TRP A 147 0.17 -5.62 16.76
N ASN A 148 0.62 -6.26 15.67
CA ASN A 148 2.01 -6.17 15.18
C ASN A 148 2.24 -4.92 14.32
N HIS A 149 1.83 -3.77 14.81
CA HIS A 149 2.08 -2.50 14.15
C HIS A 149 2.13 -1.35 15.15
N ARG A 150 3.14 -0.47 15.04
CA ARG A 150 3.40 0.61 16.01
C ARG A 150 2.19 1.41 16.45
N THR A 151 1.27 1.74 15.54
CA THR A 151 0.15 2.67 15.80
C THR A 151 -1.22 2.15 15.36
N ARG A 152 -1.34 0.87 15.00
CA ARG A 152 -2.57 0.33 14.40
C ARG A 152 -2.85 -1.07 14.89
N ILE A 153 -4.09 -1.30 15.29
CA ILE A 153 -4.61 -2.62 15.62
C ILE A 153 -5.63 -2.99 14.55
N GLU A 154 -5.59 -4.24 14.08
CA GLU A 154 -6.49 -4.76 13.05
C GLU A 154 -7.28 -5.96 13.54
N VAL A 155 -8.61 -5.90 13.37
CA VAL A 155 -9.53 -7.02 13.58
C VAL A 155 -10.09 -7.43 12.22
N THR A 156 -9.94 -8.69 11.85
CA THR A 156 -10.37 -9.21 10.55
C THR A 156 -10.87 -10.65 10.66
N ALA A 157 -11.79 -11.05 9.78
CA ALA A 157 -12.26 -12.43 9.66
C ALA A 157 -11.61 -13.21 8.51
N SER A 158 -10.75 -12.57 7.72
CA SER A 158 -9.99 -13.21 6.63
C SER A 158 -8.62 -12.57 6.50
N ARG A 159 -7.65 -13.33 5.97
CA ARG A 159 -6.33 -12.78 5.57
C ARG A 159 -6.40 -11.96 4.28
N ASP A 160 -7.58 -11.83 3.68
CA ASP A 160 -7.83 -10.94 2.54
C ASP A 160 -7.82 -9.46 2.97
N LYS A 161 -7.91 -8.55 1.99
CA LYS A 161 -7.88 -7.08 2.20
C LYS A 161 -9.11 -6.49 2.92
N HIS A 162 -10.02 -7.33 3.41
CA HIS A 162 -11.32 -6.92 3.94
C HIS A 162 -11.34 -7.02 5.46
N TRP A 163 -10.60 -6.13 6.15
CA TRP A 163 -10.65 -6.00 7.60
C TRP A 163 -12.03 -5.53 8.10
N PHE A 164 -12.38 -5.87 9.33
CA PHE A 164 -13.62 -5.44 9.99
C PHE A 164 -13.42 -4.14 10.76
N CYS A 165 -12.35 -4.05 11.55
CA CYS A 165 -12.06 -2.88 12.37
C CYS A 165 -10.57 -2.52 12.31
N HIS A 166 -10.27 -1.24 12.17
CA HIS A 166 -8.96 -0.65 12.42
C HIS A 166 -9.05 0.30 13.59
N ILE A 167 -8.13 0.18 14.54
CA ILE A 167 -8.02 1.13 15.66
C ILE A 167 -6.64 1.78 15.56
N LEU A 168 -6.61 3.10 15.36
CA LEU A 168 -5.39 3.88 15.38
C LEU A 168 -5.13 4.41 16.79
N THR A 169 -3.97 4.05 17.32
CA THR A 169 -3.52 4.36 18.69
C THR A 169 -2.46 5.46 18.74
N GLY A 170 -1.95 5.90 17.58
CA GLY A 170 -0.89 6.93 17.51
C GLY A 170 -1.36 8.37 17.73
N SER A 171 -2.67 8.59 17.87
CA SER A 171 -3.20 9.91 18.22
C SER A 171 -3.02 10.18 19.71
N LYS A 172 -2.61 11.41 20.07
CA LYS A 172 -2.44 11.81 21.47
C LYS A 172 -3.75 11.69 22.24
N ASP A 173 -4.79 12.38 21.77
CA ASP A 173 -5.96 12.59 22.62
C ASP A 173 -7.12 11.63 22.42
N LEU A 174 -7.30 11.07 21.22
CA LEU A 174 -8.48 10.29 20.84
C LEU A 174 -8.07 9.03 20.09
N LEU A 175 -8.68 7.90 20.43
CA LEU A 175 -8.66 6.69 19.61
C LEU A 175 -9.49 6.90 18.35
N GLU A 176 -8.92 6.65 17.17
CA GLU A 176 -9.67 6.59 15.92
C GLU A 176 -10.03 5.13 15.62
N VAL A 177 -11.32 4.82 15.75
CA VAL A 177 -11.88 3.49 15.51
C VAL A 177 -12.63 3.51 14.19
N THR A 178 -12.15 2.77 13.21
CA THR A 178 -12.80 2.64 11.90
C THR A 178 -13.40 1.25 11.76
N ILE A 179 -14.72 1.19 11.58
CA ILE A 179 -15.46 -0.07 11.38
C ILE A 179 -15.97 -0.12 9.95
N ARG A 180 -15.75 -1.25 9.29
CA ARG A 180 -16.14 -1.50 7.91
C ARG A 180 -17.39 -2.37 7.83
N VAL A 181 -18.35 -1.94 7.02
CA VAL A 181 -19.66 -2.58 6.82
C VAL A 181 -20.06 -2.57 5.35
N GLY A 182 -21.10 -3.31 4.98
CA GLY A 182 -21.72 -3.18 3.66
C GLY A 182 -22.30 -1.78 3.45
N GLN A 183 -22.18 -1.25 2.23
CA GLN A 183 -22.75 0.06 1.89
C GLN A 183 -24.26 0.11 2.17
N GLY A 184 -24.73 1.21 2.77
CA GLY A 184 -26.14 1.41 3.11
C GLY A 184 -26.58 0.77 4.44
N THR A 185 -25.64 0.19 5.22
CA THR A 185 -25.97 -0.36 6.55
C THR A 185 -26.39 0.73 7.53
N PHE A 186 -25.73 1.89 7.46
CA PHE A 186 -26.03 3.03 8.32
C PHE A 186 -26.22 4.31 7.51
N CYS A 187 -27.14 5.16 7.99
CA CYS A 187 -27.39 6.49 7.47
C CYS A 187 -26.58 7.55 8.23
N HIS A 188 -26.07 8.55 7.51
CA HIS A 188 -25.25 9.64 8.06
C HIS A 188 -26.01 10.48 9.10
N THR A 189 -27.33 10.65 8.93
CA THR A 189 -28.14 11.53 9.79
C THR A 189 -28.45 10.91 11.15
N ASP A 190 -28.58 9.58 11.21
CA ASP A 190 -29.17 8.91 12.38
C ASP A 190 -28.12 8.29 13.30
N LEU A 191 -27.00 7.84 12.72
CA LEU A 191 -25.99 7.08 13.45
C LEU A 191 -25.36 7.87 14.61
N PRO A 192 -24.96 9.16 14.44
CA PRO A 192 -24.38 9.93 15.55
C PRO A 192 -25.32 10.00 16.76
N GLY A 193 -26.61 10.30 16.53
CA GLY A 193 -27.62 10.36 17.60
C GLY A 193 -27.91 9.00 18.25
N LYS A 194 -27.86 7.90 17.48
CA LYS A 194 -28.03 6.54 18.01
C LYS A 194 -26.86 6.11 18.89
N LEU A 195 -25.63 6.46 18.53
CA LEU A 195 -24.44 6.14 19.31
C LEU A 195 -24.31 7.00 20.57
N LYS A 196 -24.98 8.16 20.60
CA LYS A 196 -24.95 9.14 21.70
C LYS A 196 -23.52 9.53 22.09
N ILE A 197 -22.61 9.56 21.11
CA ILE A 197 -21.25 10.03 21.32
C ILE A 197 -21.31 11.54 21.49
N LYS A 198 -20.82 12.03 22.62
CA LYS A 198 -20.77 13.45 22.93
C LYS A 198 -19.87 14.18 21.93
N THR A 199 -20.34 15.30 21.41
CA THR A 199 -19.55 16.24 20.61
C THR A 199 -18.37 16.80 21.42
N LEU A 200 -17.41 17.43 20.74
CA LEU A 200 -16.29 18.08 21.43
C LEU A 200 -16.76 19.25 22.32
N ASP A 201 -17.80 19.98 21.90
CA ASP A 201 -18.37 21.09 22.68
C ASP A 201 -19.04 20.62 23.99
N GLU A 202 -19.56 19.39 24.00
CA GLU A 202 -20.12 18.73 25.20
C GLU A 202 -19.03 18.16 26.12
N ARG A 203 -17.81 17.93 25.59
CA ARG A 203 -16.64 17.41 26.30
C ARG A 203 -15.65 18.54 26.65
N ARG A 204 -16.13 19.50 27.47
CA ARG A 204 -15.34 20.67 27.91
C ARG A 204 -14.10 20.32 28.74
N ASP A 205 -14.01 19.09 29.20
CA ASP A 205 -12.85 18.52 29.90
C ASP A 205 -11.68 18.18 28.96
N LEU A 206 -11.93 18.08 27.64
CA LEU A 206 -10.89 17.76 26.66
C LEU A 206 -10.10 19.01 26.25
N PRO A 207 -8.76 18.94 26.15
CA PRO A 207 -7.93 20.04 25.65
C PRO A 207 -7.98 20.14 24.10
N ILE A 208 -9.12 19.82 23.50
CA ILE A 208 -9.31 19.75 22.05
C ILE A 208 -10.38 20.77 21.66
N TYR A 209 -10.00 21.73 20.83
CA TYR A 209 -10.93 22.70 20.26
C TYR A 209 -11.28 22.33 18.82
N GLY A 210 -12.57 22.25 18.50
CA GLY A 210 -13.04 22.00 17.14
C GLY A 210 -14.51 21.61 17.06
N HIS A 211 -15.17 21.93 15.95
CA HIS A 211 -16.59 21.67 15.71
C HIS A 211 -16.82 20.47 14.76
N TRP A 212 -15.87 19.56 14.70
CA TRP A 212 -15.89 18.47 13.72
C TRP A 212 -16.60 17.22 14.24
N ASP A 213 -17.24 16.48 13.34
CA ASP A 213 -18.03 15.29 13.70
C ASP A 213 -17.16 14.14 14.21
N ARG A 214 -17.48 13.67 15.42
CA ARG A 214 -16.83 12.50 16.07
C ARG A 214 -17.30 11.15 15.54
N VAL A 215 -18.33 11.15 14.68
CA VAL A 215 -18.84 9.99 13.96
C VAL A 215 -18.91 10.37 12.48
N ARG A 216 -18.12 9.72 11.64
CA ARG A 216 -18.07 10.01 10.20
C ARG A 216 -18.31 8.76 9.38
N LEU A 217 -19.13 8.87 8.35
CA LEU A 217 -19.39 7.78 7.41
C LEU A 217 -18.73 8.11 6.07
N ARG A 218 -17.98 7.15 5.52
CA ARG A 218 -17.35 7.24 4.19
C ARG A 218 -17.61 5.98 3.39
N ALA A 219 -17.58 6.06 2.07
CA ALA A 219 -17.68 4.89 1.19
C ALA A 219 -16.49 4.90 0.21
N PRO A 220 -15.28 4.56 0.68
CA PRO A 220 -14.06 4.68 -0.14
C PRO A 220 -13.96 3.62 -1.24
N HIS A 221 -14.74 2.53 -1.15
CA HIS A 221 -14.72 1.43 -2.10
C HIS A 221 -16.15 1.00 -2.47
N PRO A 222 -16.39 0.53 -3.72
CA PRO A 222 -17.72 0.10 -4.14
C PRO A 222 -18.31 -0.99 -3.24
N GLY A 223 -19.53 -0.76 -2.74
CA GLY A 223 -20.25 -1.73 -1.92
C GLY A 223 -19.78 -1.83 -0.46
N TRP A 224 -18.80 -1.03 -0.05
CA TRP A 224 -18.32 -0.94 1.34
C TRP A 224 -18.56 0.47 1.90
N GLN A 225 -18.79 0.54 3.20
CA GLN A 225 -18.90 1.77 3.96
C GLN A 225 -18.01 1.66 5.21
N GLU A 226 -17.32 2.74 5.55
CA GLU A 226 -16.48 2.88 6.73
C GLU A 226 -17.10 3.89 7.69
N ILE A 227 -17.12 3.53 8.97
CA ILE A 227 -17.65 4.32 10.06
C ILE A 227 -16.48 4.64 10.98
N ARG A 228 -16.08 5.90 11.00
CA ARG A 228 -15.00 6.40 11.86
C ARG A 228 -15.57 7.02 13.12
N LEU A 229 -15.06 6.58 14.26
CA LEU A 229 -15.44 7.02 15.58
C LEU A 229 -14.18 7.57 16.25
N TYR A 230 -14.30 8.71 16.92
CA TYR A 230 -13.20 9.31 17.67
C TYR A 230 -13.57 9.29 19.15
N LEU A 231 -12.88 8.48 19.95
CA LEU A 231 -13.25 8.20 21.36
C LEU A 231 -12.09 8.54 22.30
N ARG A 232 -12.39 9.16 23.45
CA ARG A 232 -11.43 9.43 24.51
C ARG A 232 -11.44 8.32 25.55
N ASP A 233 -12.62 8.07 26.10
CA ASP A 233 -12.83 7.25 27.30
C ASP A 233 -14.29 6.76 27.35
N PHE A 234 -14.67 6.11 28.46
CA PHE A 234 -16.02 5.60 28.64
C PHE A 234 -17.13 6.68 28.73
N MET A 235 -16.80 7.96 28.90
CA MET A 235 -17.81 9.04 28.88
C MET A 235 -18.35 9.31 27.48
N ASP A 236 -17.67 8.82 26.44
CA ASP A 236 -18.12 8.92 25.05
C ASP A 236 -19.01 7.76 24.61
N VAL A 237 -19.12 6.70 25.42
CA VAL A 237 -19.70 5.43 24.99
C VAL A 237 -20.92 5.04 25.83
N ASP A 238 -22.11 5.12 25.24
CA ASP A 238 -23.27 4.39 25.75
C ASP A 238 -23.08 2.90 25.43
N LYS A 239 -22.65 2.11 26.42
CA LYS A 239 -22.29 0.69 26.25
C LYS A 239 -23.40 -0.14 25.60
N ARG A 240 -24.68 0.17 25.85
CA ARG A 240 -25.81 -0.59 25.28
C ARG A 240 -26.00 -0.22 23.81
N ALA A 241 -26.03 1.07 23.50
CA ALA A 241 -26.15 1.55 22.13
C ALA A 241 -24.97 1.07 21.27
N PHE A 242 -23.75 1.17 21.81
CA PHE A 242 -22.53 0.78 21.12
C PHE A 242 -22.46 -0.73 20.83
N ARG A 243 -22.83 -1.58 21.79
CA ARG A 243 -22.91 -3.03 21.55
C ARG A 243 -23.94 -3.40 20.48
N SER A 244 -25.10 -2.75 20.49
CA SER A 244 -26.12 -2.94 19.44
C SER A 244 -25.58 -2.54 18.07
N PHE A 245 -24.86 -1.42 18.01
CA PHE A 245 -24.19 -0.95 16.81
C PHE A 245 -23.13 -1.93 16.30
N LEU A 246 -22.23 -2.39 17.17
CA LEU A 246 -21.18 -3.35 16.79
C LEU A 246 -21.78 -4.65 16.25
N LYS A 247 -22.85 -5.15 16.87
CA LYS A 247 -23.56 -6.35 16.39
C LYS A 247 -24.08 -6.16 14.97
N MET A 248 -24.80 -5.07 14.71
CA MET A 248 -25.31 -4.75 13.36
C MET A 248 -24.17 -4.58 12.34
N ALA A 249 -23.06 -3.96 12.75
CA ALA A 249 -21.89 -3.78 11.91
C ALA A 249 -21.23 -5.12 11.55
N ALA A 250 -21.02 -6.00 12.53
CA ALA A 250 -20.45 -7.33 12.32
C ALA A 250 -21.34 -8.19 11.41
N GLU A 251 -22.65 -8.22 11.63
CA GLU A 251 -23.60 -8.93 10.78
C GLU A 251 -23.55 -8.47 9.32
N SER A 252 -23.47 -7.15 9.10
CA SER A 252 -23.32 -6.55 7.76
C SER A 252 -21.99 -6.92 7.12
N TYR A 253 -20.89 -6.81 7.87
CA TYR A 253 -19.55 -7.17 7.43
C TYR A 253 -19.47 -8.63 6.99
N PHE A 254 -19.92 -9.58 7.82
CA PHE A 254 -19.90 -11.01 7.48
C PHE A 254 -20.82 -11.34 6.30
N ARG A 255 -21.97 -10.68 6.17
CA ARG A 255 -22.84 -10.81 4.99
C ARG A 255 -22.10 -10.38 3.72
N LYS A 256 -21.41 -9.24 3.76
CA LYS A 256 -20.65 -8.74 2.62
C LYS A 256 -19.46 -9.63 2.29
N LEU A 257 -18.74 -10.12 3.31
CA LEU A 257 -17.61 -11.02 3.13
C LEU A 257 -18.02 -12.33 2.45
N ARG A 258 -19.16 -12.91 2.84
CA ARG A 258 -19.73 -14.09 2.19
C ARG A 258 -20.09 -13.83 0.72
N ALA A 259 -20.70 -12.69 0.42
CA ALA A 259 -21.01 -12.30 -0.97
C ALA A 259 -19.72 -12.14 -1.81
N VAL A 260 -18.70 -11.45 -1.29
CA VAL A 260 -17.41 -11.30 -1.98
C VAL A 260 -16.72 -12.66 -2.20
N LYS A 261 -16.81 -13.59 -1.24
CA LYS A 261 -16.26 -14.93 -1.38
C LYS A 261 -17.01 -15.74 -2.43
N ALA A 262 -18.34 -15.66 -2.48
CA ALA A 262 -19.15 -16.31 -3.50
C ALA A 262 -18.82 -15.77 -4.90
N ASP A 263 -18.81 -14.43 -5.07
CA ASP A 263 -18.40 -13.78 -6.31
C ASP A 263 -16.97 -14.16 -6.71
N SER A 264 -16.04 -14.25 -5.75
CA SER A 264 -14.66 -14.66 -6.04
C SER A 264 -14.53 -16.11 -6.47
N VAL A 265 -15.38 -17.03 -6.03
CA VAL A 265 -15.33 -18.43 -6.47
C VAL A 265 -15.91 -18.56 -7.88
N GLU A 266 -16.98 -17.81 -8.18
CA GLU A 266 -17.58 -17.73 -9.50
C GLU A 266 -16.70 -16.95 -10.51
N ALA A 267 -15.89 -16.00 -10.03
CA ALA A 267 -14.98 -15.16 -10.82
C ALA A 267 -13.56 -15.70 -10.99
N GLN A 268 -13.32 -17.00 -10.77
CA GLN A 268 -12.05 -17.68 -11.12
C GLN A 268 -12.18 -18.52 -12.40
N PRO A 269 -12.57 -17.93 -13.55
CA PRO A 269 -12.85 -18.67 -14.77
C PRO A 269 -11.64 -19.49 -15.24
N TRP A 270 -10.40 -19.09 -14.90
CA TRP A 270 -9.20 -19.86 -15.25
C TRP A 270 -9.13 -21.24 -14.58
N LYS A 271 -9.73 -21.45 -13.40
CA LYS A 271 -9.75 -22.79 -12.79
C LYS A 271 -10.67 -23.76 -13.54
N THR A 272 -11.75 -23.25 -14.14
CA THR A 272 -12.73 -24.03 -14.89
C THR A 272 -12.36 -24.13 -16.37
N GLN A 273 -11.91 -23.04 -16.97
CA GLN A 273 -11.56 -22.93 -18.39
C GLN A 273 -10.12 -23.38 -18.69
N GLY A 274 -9.25 -23.41 -17.68
CA GLY A 274 -7.85 -23.84 -17.83
C GLY A 274 -7.13 -23.10 -18.96
N LEU A 275 -6.66 -23.84 -19.96
CA LEU A 275 -5.92 -23.29 -21.09
C LEU A 275 -6.74 -22.28 -21.93
N GLU A 276 -8.06 -22.46 -22.06
CA GLU A 276 -8.92 -21.57 -22.86
C GLU A 276 -8.93 -20.13 -22.31
N TRP A 277 -8.82 -19.98 -20.99
CA TRP A 277 -8.68 -18.68 -20.35
C TRP A 277 -7.45 -17.93 -20.86
N HIS A 278 -6.33 -18.62 -21.02
CA HIS A 278 -5.08 -18.02 -21.50
C HIS A 278 -5.13 -17.68 -22.99
N PHE A 279 -5.86 -18.46 -23.80
CA PHE A 279 -6.13 -18.12 -25.20
C PHE A 279 -7.03 -16.90 -25.35
N SER A 280 -7.95 -16.68 -24.42
CA SER A 280 -8.79 -15.48 -24.42
C SER A 280 -8.01 -14.19 -24.15
N GLN A 281 -6.78 -14.30 -23.65
CA GLN A 281 -5.91 -13.18 -23.26
C GLN A 281 -6.54 -12.19 -22.24
N LYS A 282 -7.65 -12.56 -21.60
CA LYS A 282 -8.34 -11.79 -20.56
C LYS A 282 -7.54 -11.63 -19.26
N SER A 283 -6.44 -12.38 -19.11
CA SER A 283 -5.50 -12.21 -18.01
C SER A 283 -4.63 -10.95 -18.16
N ILE A 284 -4.50 -10.40 -19.37
CA ILE A 284 -3.69 -9.22 -19.68
C ILE A 284 -4.43 -7.95 -19.24
N HIS A 285 -3.71 -7.03 -18.57
CA HIS A 285 -4.31 -5.78 -18.11
C HIS A 285 -4.76 -4.90 -19.29
N ARG A 286 -5.91 -4.23 -19.16
CA ARG A 286 -6.54 -3.40 -20.22
C ARG A 286 -5.65 -2.30 -20.84
N HIS A 287 -4.61 -1.86 -20.13
CA HIS A 287 -3.69 -0.81 -20.58
C HIS A 287 -2.44 -1.38 -21.28
N HIS A 288 -2.26 -2.70 -21.30
CA HIS A 288 -1.13 -3.32 -21.99
C HIS A 288 -1.49 -3.62 -23.44
N VAL A 289 -0.65 -3.16 -24.36
CA VAL A 289 -0.75 -3.53 -25.79
C VAL A 289 -0.35 -4.99 -25.94
N ILE A 290 -1.24 -5.80 -26.52
CA ILE A 290 -1.01 -7.22 -26.77
C ILE A 290 -0.15 -7.38 -28.04
N ARG A 291 1.04 -7.97 -27.90
CA ARG A 291 2.04 -8.15 -28.96
C ARG A 291 2.33 -9.61 -29.32
N TRP A 292 1.63 -10.56 -28.69
CA TRP A 292 1.74 -11.99 -28.99
C TRP A 292 0.36 -12.58 -29.32
N LYS A 293 0.32 -13.61 -30.16
CA LYS A 293 -0.92 -14.26 -30.60
C LYS A 293 -1.15 -15.57 -29.82
N PRO A 294 -2.40 -16.01 -29.59
CA PRO A 294 -2.68 -17.31 -28.96
C PRO A 294 -1.95 -18.49 -29.63
N THR A 295 -1.72 -18.43 -30.94
CA THR A 295 -0.92 -19.42 -31.68
C THR A 295 0.54 -19.50 -31.21
N THR A 296 1.13 -18.40 -30.72
CA THR A 296 2.47 -18.41 -30.10
C THR A 296 2.48 -19.29 -28.85
N LEU A 297 1.42 -19.26 -28.03
CA LEU A 297 1.30 -20.10 -26.84
C LEU A 297 1.21 -21.58 -27.22
N VAL A 298 0.35 -21.92 -28.18
CA VAL A 298 0.24 -23.29 -28.70
C VAL A 298 1.57 -23.78 -29.25
N ALA A 299 2.25 -22.96 -30.05
CA ALA A 299 3.53 -23.30 -30.65
C ALA A 299 4.64 -23.49 -29.61
N MET A 300 4.66 -22.66 -28.55
CA MET A 300 5.63 -22.80 -27.46
C MET A 300 5.39 -24.06 -26.62
N ILE A 301 4.12 -24.38 -26.31
CA ILE A 301 3.74 -25.64 -25.64
C ILE A 301 4.19 -26.83 -26.50
N GLY A 302 3.91 -26.80 -27.81
CA GLY A 302 4.33 -27.82 -28.76
C GLY A 302 5.85 -27.99 -28.81
N ARG A 303 6.60 -26.89 -28.79
CA ARG A 303 8.08 -26.94 -28.78
C ARG A 303 8.63 -27.53 -27.49
N LEU A 304 8.08 -27.16 -26.32
CA LEU A 304 8.48 -27.78 -25.05
C LEU A 304 8.17 -29.28 -25.02
N LYS A 305 6.99 -29.68 -25.49
CA LYS A 305 6.63 -31.11 -25.62
C LYS A 305 7.47 -31.87 -26.64
N ALA A 306 8.00 -31.20 -27.66
CA ALA A 306 8.92 -31.83 -28.61
C ALA A 306 10.31 -32.08 -27.97
N ILE A 307 10.67 -31.35 -26.93
CA ILE A 307 11.90 -31.57 -26.15
C ILE A 307 11.66 -32.63 -25.08
N GLU A 308 10.56 -32.55 -24.35
CA GLU A 308 10.16 -33.50 -23.30
C GLU A 308 8.69 -33.94 -23.51
N PRO A 309 8.45 -35.09 -24.17
CA PRO A 309 7.11 -35.58 -24.49
C PRO A 309 6.20 -35.77 -23.28
N HIS A 310 6.76 -36.03 -22.11
CA HIS A 310 6.01 -36.31 -20.88
C HIS A 310 5.56 -35.05 -20.12
N LEU A 311 5.82 -33.84 -20.62
CA LEU A 311 5.42 -32.61 -19.92
C LEU A 311 3.91 -32.49 -19.73
N GLU A 312 3.52 -32.35 -18.45
CA GLU A 312 2.17 -32.00 -18.03
C GLU A 312 2.08 -30.50 -17.75
N PHE A 313 0.97 -29.88 -18.16
CA PHE A 313 0.71 -28.45 -17.97
C PHE A 313 -0.50 -28.25 -17.05
N SER A 314 -0.30 -27.48 -15.97
CA SER A 314 -1.34 -27.07 -15.03
C SER A 314 -1.71 -25.60 -15.23
N TRP A 315 -2.95 -25.36 -15.63
CA TRP A 315 -3.51 -24.02 -15.93
C TRP A 315 -4.44 -23.54 -14.80
N THR A 316 -4.05 -23.75 -13.55
CA THR A 316 -4.87 -23.42 -12.37
C THR A 316 -4.63 -21.99 -11.85
N ILE A 317 -3.65 -21.28 -12.41
CA ILE A 317 -3.25 -19.93 -12.01
C ILE A 317 -3.61 -18.92 -13.10
N ARG A 318 -4.28 -17.83 -12.70
CA ARG A 318 -4.80 -16.78 -13.60
C ARG A 318 -3.81 -16.29 -14.64
N THR A 319 -2.53 -16.18 -14.27
CA THR A 319 -1.51 -15.45 -15.02
C THR A 319 -0.52 -16.37 -15.72
N ALA A 320 -0.43 -17.64 -15.36
CA ALA A 320 0.60 -18.55 -15.86
C ALA A 320 0.18 -20.02 -15.84
N GLY A 321 0.65 -20.78 -16.82
CA GLY A 321 0.62 -22.24 -16.79
C GLY A 321 1.92 -22.79 -16.28
N HIS A 322 1.87 -23.65 -15.27
CA HIS A 322 3.05 -24.36 -14.78
C HIS A 322 3.20 -25.67 -15.54
N PHE A 323 4.43 -26.13 -15.71
CA PHE A 323 4.67 -27.44 -16.31
C PHE A 323 5.70 -28.23 -15.49
N SER A 324 5.50 -29.54 -15.47
CA SER A 324 6.26 -30.50 -14.67
C SER A 324 6.37 -31.83 -15.40
N ILE A 325 7.35 -32.64 -15.01
CA ILE A 325 7.48 -34.02 -15.45
C ILE A 325 6.74 -34.90 -14.43
N PRO A 326 5.89 -35.86 -14.87
CA PRO A 326 5.21 -36.77 -13.97
C PRO A 326 6.18 -37.50 -13.04
N GLY A 327 5.88 -37.52 -11.74
CA GLY A 327 6.73 -38.15 -10.72
C GLY A 327 7.73 -37.20 -10.04
N GLU A 328 7.89 -35.98 -10.53
CA GLU A 328 8.73 -34.98 -9.88
C GLU A 328 7.93 -34.06 -8.96
N GLN A 329 8.45 -33.80 -7.76
CA GLN A 329 7.81 -32.88 -6.82
C GLN A 329 8.00 -31.40 -7.17
N GLN A 330 9.01 -31.07 -7.97
CA GLN A 330 9.29 -29.69 -8.37
C GLN A 330 8.79 -29.42 -9.78
N THR A 331 8.20 -28.24 -9.98
CA THR A 331 7.83 -27.77 -11.32
C THR A 331 9.08 -27.53 -12.16
N ALA A 332 9.10 -27.96 -13.41
CA ALA A 332 10.22 -27.71 -14.32
C ALA A 332 10.26 -26.24 -14.80
N GLY A 333 9.10 -25.57 -14.79
CA GLY A 333 9.01 -24.16 -15.17
C GLY A 333 7.57 -23.67 -15.30
N LYS A 334 7.41 -22.49 -15.90
CA LYS A 334 6.09 -21.92 -16.21
C LYS A 334 6.11 -20.97 -17.40
N ILE A 335 4.94 -20.80 -18.01
CA ILE A 335 4.67 -19.85 -19.08
C ILE A 335 3.76 -18.76 -18.53
N VAL A 336 4.28 -17.53 -18.43
CA VAL A 336 3.52 -16.35 -17.99
C VAL A 336 2.85 -15.70 -19.20
N THR A 337 1.54 -15.46 -19.06
CA THR A 337 0.62 -15.07 -20.15
C THR A 337 -0.08 -13.74 -19.93
N ASN A 338 0.02 -13.14 -18.74
CA ASN A 338 -0.68 -11.90 -18.40
C ASN A 338 0.06 -10.62 -18.85
N MET A 339 1.11 -10.77 -19.66
CA MET A 339 1.94 -9.68 -20.13
C MET A 339 1.62 -9.40 -21.60
N GLY A 340 1.35 -8.12 -21.92
CA GLY A 340 1.06 -7.72 -23.30
C GLY A 340 2.28 -7.85 -24.22
N ARG A 341 3.49 -7.60 -23.71
CA ARG A 341 4.72 -7.58 -24.51
C ARG A 341 5.07 -8.92 -25.18
N GLY A 342 4.69 -10.06 -24.60
CA GLY A 342 5.08 -11.39 -25.05
C GLY A 342 4.81 -12.46 -23.98
N LEU A 343 5.00 -13.72 -24.33
CA LEU A 343 5.03 -14.81 -23.35
C LEU A 343 6.37 -14.77 -22.62
N ARG A 344 6.36 -14.78 -21.28
CA ARG A 344 7.59 -14.97 -20.51
C ARG A 344 7.70 -16.44 -20.11
N ILE A 345 8.80 -17.06 -20.50
CA ILE A 345 9.11 -18.44 -20.13
C ILE A 345 10.06 -18.39 -18.95
N GLU A 346 9.77 -19.20 -17.93
CA GLU A 346 10.66 -19.38 -16.78
C GLU A 346 11.04 -20.86 -16.70
N LEU A 347 12.33 -21.16 -16.74
CA LEU A 347 12.91 -22.49 -16.53
C LEU A 347 13.69 -22.48 -15.22
N TYR A 348 13.64 -23.59 -14.49
CA TYR A 348 14.40 -23.75 -13.24
C TYR A 348 15.56 -24.72 -13.46
N ALA A 349 16.75 -24.31 -13.05
CA ALA A 349 17.99 -25.05 -13.23
C ALA A 349 18.74 -25.21 -11.90
N PRO A 350 19.58 -26.25 -11.75
CA PRO A 350 20.53 -26.31 -10.66
C PRO A 350 21.40 -25.05 -10.63
N LYS A 351 21.80 -24.65 -9.43
CA LYS A 351 22.57 -23.42 -9.22
C LYS A 351 23.90 -23.47 -9.97
N ASN A 352 24.21 -22.39 -10.69
CA ASN A 352 25.39 -22.19 -11.52
C ASN A 352 25.54 -23.20 -12.68
N ALA A 353 24.47 -23.91 -13.07
CA ALA A 353 24.53 -24.88 -14.16
C ALA A 353 24.59 -24.24 -15.56
N ILE A 354 24.10 -23.00 -15.68
CA ILE A 354 23.93 -22.31 -16.95
C ILE A 354 24.60 -20.94 -16.90
N THR A 355 25.28 -20.59 -17.98
CA THR A 355 26.01 -19.33 -18.15
C THR A 355 25.23 -18.38 -19.07
N PRO A 356 25.46 -17.04 -18.98
CA PRO A 356 24.77 -16.08 -19.84
C PRO A 356 24.94 -16.32 -21.35
N THR A 357 26.09 -16.85 -21.77
CA THR A 357 26.35 -17.16 -23.19
C THR A 357 25.54 -18.35 -23.71
N GLN A 358 24.99 -19.18 -22.83
CA GLN A 358 24.19 -20.36 -23.22
C GLN A 358 22.70 -20.04 -23.41
N ILE A 359 22.28 -18.80 -23.14
CA ILE A 359 20.86 -18.41 -23.20
C ILE A 359 20.56 -17.27 -24.18
N ASP A 360 21.58 -16.78 -24.89
CA ASP A 360 21.53 -15.58 -25.73
C ASP A 360 20.54 -15.64 -26.91
N ARG A 361 20.18 -16.83 -27.37
CA ARG A 361 19.25 -17.10 -28.49
C ARG A 361 17.93 -17.75 -28.04
N LEU A 362 17.64 -17.80 -26.73
CA LEU A 362 16.38 -18.36 -26.24
C LEU A 362 15.18 -17.47 -26.56
N GLY A 363 15.40 -16.16 -26.74
CA GLY A 363 14.35 -15.20 -27.01
C GLY A 363 14.84 -13.79 -26.73
N GLU A 364 13.89 -12.90 -26.44
CA GLU A 364 14.18 -11.53 -26.04
C GLU A 364 14.51 -11.45 -24.55
N ASP A 365 15.46 -10.57 -24.22
CA ASP A 365 15.95 -10.30 -22.86
C ASP A 365 16.16 -11.56 -22.01
N PRO A 366 16.96 -12.54 -22.47
CA PRO A 366 17.27 -13.71 -21.68
C PRO A 366 18.09 -13.31 -20.45
N ASP A 367 17.70 -13.81 -19.28
CA ASP A 367 18.28 -13.43 -17.99
C ASP A 367 18.32 -14.63 -17.02
N ILE A 368 19.31 -14.65 -16.13
CA ILE A 368 19.48 -15.67 -15.08
C ILE A 368 19.28 -15.00 -13.74
N LYS A 369 18.23 -15.39 -13.02
CA LYS A 369 17.89 -14.85 -11.71
C LYS A 369 18.25 -15.84 -10.61
N PRO A 370 19.41 -15.68 -9.95
CA PRO A 370 19.82 -16.60 -8.90
C PRO A 370 18.81 -16.60 -7.75
N GLN A 371 18.42 -17.80 -7.29
CA GLN A 371 17.63 -18.01 -6.07
C GLN A 371 18.51 -18.67 -5.00
N ARG A 372 17.92 -18.93 -3.83
CA ARG A 372 18.63 -19.58 -2.71
C ARG A 372 19.22 -20.94 -3.15
N ASP A 373 18.38 -21.80 -3.72
CA ASP A 373 18.68 -23.21 -3.98
C ASP A 373 18.77 -23.59 -5.48
N TYR A 374 18.37 -22.69 -6.39
CA TYR A 374 18.32 -22.93 -7.84
C TYR A 374 18.50 -21.62 -8.62
N ASP A 375 18.73 -21.72 -9.92
CA ASP A 375 18.72 -20.57 -10.82
C ASP A 375 17.45 -20.55 -11.65
N ARG A 376 16.87 -19.36 -11.81
CA ARG A 376 15.69 -19.15 -12.64
C ARG A 376 16.07 -18.44 -13.93
N ILE A 377 15.99 -19.16 -15.05
CA ILE A 377 16.22 -18.60 -16.38
C ILE A 377 14.91 -18.02 -16.90
N THR A 378 14.94 -16.78 -17.37
CA THR A 378 13.77 -16.10 -17.91
C THR A 378 14.06 -15.53 -19.28
N PHE A 379 13.13 -15.67 -20.22
CA PHE A 379 13.22 -15.07 -21.55
C PHE A 379 11.83 -14.80 -22.12
N TRP A 380 11.74 -13.91 -23.10
CA TRP A 380 10.49 -13.50 -23.72
C TRP A 380 10.34 -14.03 -25.15
N VAL A 381 9.13 -14.45 -25.49
CA VAL A 381 8.78 -14.95 -26.82
C VAL A 381 7.54 -14.21 -27.33
N ARG A 382 7.70 -13.42 -28.41
CA ARG A 382 6.57 -12.83 -29.16
C ARG A 382 6.18 -13.69 -30.34
N SER A 383 7.19 -14.24 -31.02
CA SER A 383 7.08 -15.15 -32.15
C SER A 383 8.04 -16.32 -31.95
N LEU A 384 7.65 -17.52 -32.38
CA LEU A 384 8.47 -18.72 -32.26
C LEU A 384 9.78 -18.64 -33.07
N SER A 385 9.83 -17.76 -34.08
CA SER A 385 11.06 -17.46 -34.85
C SER A 385 12.20 -16.89 -33.99
N GLN A 386 11.88 -16.31 -32.83
CA GLN A 386 12.86 -15.68 -31.93
C GLN A 386 13.48 -16.66 -30.94
N ASN A 387 12.89 -17.84 -30.80
CA ASN A 387 13.37 -18.87 -29.90
C ASN A 387 14.15 -19.90 -30.73
N ASP A 388 15.43 -20.07 -30.45
CA ASP A 388 16.25 -21.12 -31.07
C ASP A 388 15.88 -22.48 -30.46
N ALA A 389 15.42 -23.41 -31.30
CA ALA A 389 14.97 -24.72 -30.85
C ALA A 389 16.11 -25.62 -30.35
N ASN A 390 17.32 -25.47 -30.90
CA ASN A 390 18.47 -26.26 -30.51
C ASN A 390 19.03 -25.74 -29.19
N GLN A 391 19.19 -24.42 -29.05
CA GLN A 391 19.62 -23.85 -27.77
C GLN A 391 18.61 -24.13 -26.65
N LEU A 392 17.30 -24.07 -26.94
CA LEU A 392 16.29 -24.44 -25.94
C LEU A 392 16.44 -25.89 -25.47
N ARG A 393 16.80 -26.82 -26.38
CA ARG A 393 17.06 -28.23 -26.03
C ARG A 393 18.31 -28.39 -25.18
N GLU A 394 19.40 -27.69 -25.52
CA GLU A 394 20.64 -27.68 -24.75
C GLU A 394 20.42 -27.12 -23.33
N VAL A 395 19.73 -25.98 -23.23
CA VAL A 395 19.38 -25.36 -21.95
C VAL A 395 18.46 -26.27 -21.13
N TRP A 396 17.48 -26.91 -21.76
CA TRP A 396 16.62 -27.89 -21.09
C TRP A 396 17.43 -29.03 -20.49
N ALA A 397 18.37 -29.61 -21.24
CA ALA A 397 19.23 -30.68 -20.76
C ALA A 397 20.07 -30.24 -19.53
N LEU A 398 20.62 -29.03 -19.56
CA LEU A 398 21.36 -28.44 -18.43
C LEU A 398 20.45 -28.19 -17.21
N CYS A 399 19.21 -27.72 -17.42
CA CYS A 399 18.20 -27.61 -16.35
C CYS A 399 17.93 -28.96 -15.67
N ARG A 400 18.14 -30.08 -16.37
CA ARG A 400 17.95 -31.44 -15.85
C ARG A 400 19.22 -32.09 -15.32
N GLY A 401 20.36 -31.40 -15.36
CA GLY A 401 21.65 -31.92 -14.91
C GLY A 401 22.34 -32.87 -15.89
N ALA A 402 21.92 -32.93 -17.16
CA ALA A 402 22.60 -33.70 -18.20
C ALA A 402 23.86 -32.98 -18.69
N LYS A 403 24.91 -33.74 -19.04
CA LYS A 403 26.14 -33.19 -19.62
C LYS A 403 25.93 -32.88 -21.11
N LEU A 404 26.50 -31.77 -21.60
CA LEU A 404 26.40 -31.33 -23.00
C LEU A 404 26.81 -32.41 -24.04
N GLU A 405 27.71 -33.33 -23.67
CA GLU A 405 28.17 -34.44 -24.53
C GLU A 405 27.07 -35.47 -24.84
N GLU A 406 26.00 -35.55 -24.04
CA GLU A 406 24.88 -36.49 -24.24
C GLU A 406 23.76 -35.91 -25.14
N VAL A 407 23.85 -34.63 -25.52
CA VAL A 407 22.75 -33.88 -26.18
C VAL A 407 22.91 -33.80 -27.70
N VAL A 408 24.09 -34.13 -28.24
CA VAL A 408 24.37 -34.09 -29.68
C VAL A 408 23.96 -35.42 -30.32
N PRO A 409 23.00 -35.47 -31.26
CA PRO A 409 22.78 -36.67 -32.06
C PRO A 409 24.01 -36.87 -32.94
N SER A 410 24.62 -38.05 -32.86
CA SER A 410 25.59 -38.52 -33.85
C SER A 410 24.97 -38.41 -35.25
N THR A 411 25.46 -37.46 -36.06
CA THR A 411 25.23 -37.45 -37.52
C THR A 411 25.95 -38.60 -38.19
#